data_AF-A0A6A4GKI5-F1
#
_entry.id   AF-A0A6A4GKI5-F1
#
_cell.length_a   1.000
_cell.length_b   1.000
_cell.length_c   1.000
_cell.angle_alpha   90.00
_cell.angle_beta   90.00
_cell.angle_gamma   90.00
#
_symmetry.space_group_name_H-M   'P 1'
#
loop_
_entity.id
_entity.type
_entity.pdbx_description
1 polymer ?
#
loop_
_entity_poly.entity_id
_entity_poly.type
_entity_poly.pdbx_seq_one_letter_code
_entity_poly.pdbx_strand_id
1 'polypeptide(L)'
;MHGYAHEHLFQLLFLMLYIVGCGLEDGEGDERFFNVSNALASITRHQSTFHRQQATAEFLYYKDIETYTNISCFLYGNYKQKLGITSTCDALSTSMKNAGITSPQVFYDWLVEEGKYLRNLCRTPPQETVEMEYYLRLVALEACQSRLSKLRQTFIAYVSGKRGSGNVYERKHRNEEENERKLISDIQALEACLNIEVTWVEGCDKWVEAKKMVKQASYQKALDRLECLLVARMFEMARLNVSGTGYKMRKHIAQSLKNCSKSIQNAIIAYNEAAAALSPPCRKITWDEIIDFSYLSETDILHDTHEDVCEKKWATPQNCLLMSRFFKYIRAEEEIVRVHVEVKRLLTHMVDEEQEVCGKAKEVEVEDPALALQLRLYWTERSRYNQLHRSHLFAITKLRGFDLANRHYWTVGTHVTHQLKGSRASEDAAECPEDWEEEEEAEDDVHEFESRVAAVLDITFDDN
;
A
#
# COMPACT_ATOMS: atom_id res chain seq x y z
N MET A 1 2.32 7.01 6.67
CA MET A 1 3.10 5.79 6.33
C MET A 1 2.12 4.81 5.71
N HIS A 2 2.56 3.99 4.78
CA HIS A 2 1.64 3.14 4.05
C HIS A 2 1.83 1.69 4.47
N GLY A 3 0.74 1.07 4.91
CA GLY A 3 0.71 -0.31 5.31
C GLY A 3 0.90 -1.25 4.12
N TYR A 4 0.97 -2.54 4.42
CA TYR A 4 1.11 -3.59 3.41
C TYR A 4 0.02 -3.52 2.32
N ALA A 5 -1.12 -2.86 2.53
CA ALA A 5 -2.24 -2.80 1.58
C ALA A 5 -1.96 -2.10 0.24
N HIS A 6 -0.88 -1.33 0.11
CA HIS A 6 -0.56 -0.59 -1.13
C HIS A 6 0.16 -1.44 -2.18
N GLU A 7 0.24 -0.94 -3.41
CA GLU A 7 1.03 -1.54 -4.49
C GLU A 7 2.48 -1.79 -4.06
N HIS A 8 3.04 -2.93 -4.46
CA HIS A 8 4.36 -3.37 -3.99
C HIS A 8 5.48 -2.37 -4.30
N LEU A 9 5.46 -1.73 -5.48
CA LEU A 9 6.44 -0.69 -5.82
C LEU A 9 6.43 0.47 -4.81
N PHE A 10 5.24 0.85 -4.35
CA PHE A 10 5.06 1.89 -3.35
C PHE A 10 5.54 1.42 -1.97
N GLN A 11 5.33 0.15 -1.62
CA GLN A 11 5.85 -0.43 -0.37
C GLN A 11 7.37 -0.38 -0.28
N LEU A 12 8.11 -0.63 -1.37
CA LEU A 12 9.57 -0.55 -1.37
C LEU A 12 10.10 0.82 -0.90
N LEU A 13 9.29 1.88 -1.06
CA LEU A 13 9.61 3.23 -0.64
C LEU A 13 9.11 3.57 0.77
N PHE A 14 7.93 3.06 1.15
CA PHE A 14 7.19 3.57 2.32
C PHE A 14 6.88 2.53 3.41
N LEU A 15 7.19 1.25 3.18
CA LEU A 15 7.03 0.23 4.20
C LEU A 15 8.07 0.43 5.30
N MET A 16 7.62 0.57 6.56
CA MET A 16 8.49 0.80 7.73
C MET A 16 9.61 -0.24 7.85
N LEU A 17 9.36 -1.47 7.41
CA LEU A 17 10.36 -2.53 7.39
C LEU A 17 11.64 -2.12 6.64
N TYR A 18 11.51 -1.35 5.57
CA TYR A 18 12.62 -0.91 4.71
C TYR A 18 13.18 0.47 5.11
N ILE A 19 12.51 1.21 6.00
CA ILE A 19 12.95 2.54 6.45
C ILE A 19 13.83 2.39 7.69
N VAL A 20 15.07 2.88 7.60
CA VAL A 20 16.04 2.84 8.71
C VAL A 20 15.55 3.68 9.89
N GLY A 21 15.59 3.11 11.08
CA GLY A 21 15.21 3.78 12.33
C GLY A 21 13.72 3.71 12.67
N CYS A 22 12.86 3.21 11.77
CA CYS A 22 11.44 3.03 12.06
C CYS A 22 11.14 1.85 13.01
N GLY A 23 12.07 0.91 13.17
CA GLY A 23 11.86 -0.29 13.98
C GLY A 23 10.80 -1.23 13.40
N LEU A 24 10.11 -1.96 14.28
CA LEU A 24 9.05 -2.93 13.93
C LEU A 24 7.66 -2.46 14.36
N GLU A 25 7.50 -1.15 14.58
CA GLU A 25 6.20 -0.56 14.87
C GLU A 25 5.33 -0.52 13.61
N ASP A 26 4.01 -0.53 13.79
CA ASP A 26 3.04 -0.44 12.70
C ASP A 26 2.69 1.02 12.32
N GLY A 27 3.00 1.98 13.20
CA GLY A 27 2.73 3.40 12.99
C GLY A 27 1.25 3.77 13.04
N GLU A 28 0.38 2.86 13.49
CA GLU A 28 -1.09 3.02 13.44
C GLU A 28 -1.68 3.61 14.73
N GLY A 29 -0.85 4.12 15.65
CA GLY A 29 -1.29 4.61 16.97
C GLY A 29 -2.38 5.69 16.87
N ASP A 30 -2.12 6.73 16.08
CA ASP A 30 -3.04 7.85 15.89
C ASP A 30 -4.29 7.42 15.12
N GLU A 31 -4.14 6.58 14.08
CA GLU A 31 -5.27 6.05 13.32
C GLU A 31 -6.23 5.25 14.20
N ARG A 32 -5.68 4.39 15.07
CA ARG A 32 -6.49 3.63 16.05
C ARG A 32 -7.17 4.55 17.05
N PHE A 33 -6.47 5.58 17.52
CA PHE A 33 -7.03 6.57 18.43
C PHE A 33 -8.22 7.30 17.79
N PHE A 34 -8.05 7.85 16.59
CA PHE A 34 -9.12 8.57 15.89
C PHE A 34 -10.28 7.65 15.51
N ASN A 35 -10.01 6.43 15.07
CA ASN A 35 -11.04 5.44 14.78
C ASN A 35 -11.92 5.15 16.01
N VAL A 36 -11.31 4.93 17.19
CA VAL A 36 -12.08 4.73 18.42
C VAL A 36 -12.83 6.00 18.83
N SER A 37 -12.26 7.18 18.57
CA SER A 37 -12.91 8.46 18.88
C SER A 37 -14.19 8.71 18.07
N ASN A 38 -14.34 8.08 16.89
CA ASN A 38 -15.56 8.20 16.08
C ASN A 38 -16.82 7.71 16.80
N ALA A 39 -16.68 6.82 17.80
CA ALA A 39 -17.80 6.41 18.65
C ALA A 39 -18.46 7.58 19.41
N LEU A 40 -17.73 8.70 19.61
CA LEU A 40 -18.30 9.91 20.20
C LEU A 40 -19.30 10.61 19.29
N ALA A 41 -19.21 10.45 17.97
CA ALA A 41 -20.05 11.18 17.03
C ALA A 41 -21.54 10.91 17.24
N SER A 42 -21.93 9.64 17.46
CA SER A 42 -23.32 9.27 17.69
C SER A 42 -23.88 9.82 19.01
N ILE A 43 -23.06 9.85 20.06
CA ILE A 43 -23.44 10.31 21.40
C ILE A 43 -23.54 11.84 21.44
N THR A 44 -22.63 12.53 20.75
CA THR A 44 -22.50 13.99 20.80
C THR A 44 -23.38 14.73 19.79
N ARG A 45 -23.91 14.04 18.76
CA ARG A 45 -24.69 14.64 17.66
C ARG A 45 -25.83 15.56 18.09
N HIS A 46 -26.55 15.19 19.14
CA HIS A 46 -27.73 15.93 19.64
C HIS A 46 -27.50 16.59 20.99
N GLN A 47 -26.27 16.60 21.49
CA GLN A 47 -25.93 17.21 22.76
C GLN A 47 -25.68 18.72 22.60
N SER A 48 -26.02 19.50 23.63
CA SER A 48 -25.60 20.90 23.70
C SER A 48 -24.07 21.02 23.65
N THR A 49 -23.53 22.18 23.25
CA THR A 49 -22.09 22.44 23.22
C THR A 49 -21.36 22.06 24.52
N PHE A 50 -21.93 22.37 25.69
CA PHE A 50 -21.35 22.00 26.99
C PHE A 50 -21.19 20.47 27.13
N HIS A 51 -22.28 19.72 26.95
CA HIS A 51 -22.25 18.26 27.05
C HIS A 51 -21.36 17.59 26.00
N ARG A 52 -21.23 18.17 24.80
CA ARG A 52 -20.27 17.68 23.79
C ARG A 52 -18.83 17.82 24.28
N GLN A 53 -18.46 19.00 24.78
CA GLN A 53 -17.13 19.25 25.35
C GLN A 53 -16.84 18.33 26.54
N GLN A 54 -17.84 18.13 27.41
CA GLN A 54 -17.73 17.22 28.54
C GLN A 54 -17.48 15.77 28.08
N ALA A 55 -18.26 15.26 27.13
CA ALA A 55 -18.10 13.90 26.61
C ALA A 55 -16.72 13.69 25.94
N THR A 56 -16.24 14.69 25.18
CA THR A 56 -14.89 14.66 24.61
C THR A 56 -13.82 14.66 25.69
N ALA A 57 -13.93 15.54 26.70
CA ALA A 57 -12.96 15.61 27.80
C ALA A 57 -12.90 14.30 28.61
N GLU A 58 -14.05 13.73 28.94
CA GLU A 58 -14.15 12.43 29.65
C GLU A 58 -13.52 11.31 28.82
N PHE A 59 -13.81 11.23 27.53
CA PHE A 59 -13.19 10.24 26.63
C PHE A 59 -11.66 10.35 26.62
N LEU A 60 -11.13 11.57 26.46
CA LEU A 60 -9.69 11.81 26.44
C LEU A 60 -9.04 11.42 27.77
N TYR A 61 -9.68 11.76 28.89
CA TYR A 61 -9.22 11.40 30.23
C TYR A 61 -9.14 9.87 30.41
N TYR A 62 -10.20 9.14 30.03
CA TYR A 62 -10.18 7.68 30.08
C TYR A 62 -9.11 7.08 29.16
N LYS A 63 -8.92 7.65 27.97
CA LYS A 63 -7.90 7.19 27.02
C LYS A 63 -6.49 7.44 27.53
N ASP A 64 -6.24 8.55 28.21
CA ASP A 64 -4.96 8.82 28.86
C ASP A 64 -4.65 7.78 29.95
N ILE A 65 -5.61 7.52 30.84
CA ILE A 65 -5.45 6.50 31.90
C ILE A 65 -5.22 5.11 31.30
N GLU A 66 -6.02 4.72 30.31
CA GLU A 66 -5.89 3.42 29.63
C GLU A 66 -4.53 3.28 28.96
N THR A 67 -4.08 4.31 28.23
CA THR A 67 -2.80 4.31 27.53
C THR A 67 -1.65 4.22 28.52
N TYR A 68 -1.69 5.06 29.56
CA TYR A 68 -0.68 5.05 30.61
C TYR A 68 -0.63 3.68 31.30
N THR A 69 -1.76 3.13 31.71
CA THR A 69 -1.83 1.82 32.38
C THR A 69 -1.18 0.71 31.55
N ASN A 70 -1.32 0.76 30.22
CA ASN A 70 -0.87 -0.28 29.31
C ASN A 70 0.57 -0.10 28.80
N ILE A 71 1.17 1.10 28.92
CA ILE A 71 2.44 1.43 28.28
C ILE A 71 3.58 0.49 28.68
N SER A 72 3.70 0.12 29.96
CA SER A 72 4.78 -0.78 30.41
C SER A 72 4.57 -2.22 29.95
N CYS A 73 3.32 -2.66 29.81
CA CYS A 73 2.98 -3.98 29.29
C CYS A 73 3.32 -4.05 27.80
N PHE A 74 2.98 -3.01 27.04
CA PHE A 74 3.35 -2.85 25.63
C PHE A 74 4.87 -2.88 25.44
N LEU A 75 5.63 -2.10 26.21
CA LEU A 75 7.10 -2.10 26.16
C LEU A 75 7.70 -3.48 26.48
N TYR A 76 7.20 -4.16 27.52
CA TYR A 76 7.64 -5.51 27.87
C TYR A 76 7.34 -6.54 26.75
N GLY A 77 6.11 -6.53 26.23
CA GLY A 77 5.68 -7.41 25.15
C GLY A 77 6.50 -7.20 23.87
N ASN A 78 6.71 -5.94 23.50
CA ASN A 78 7.59 -5.56 22.40
C ASN A 78 8.99 -6.09 22.63
N TYR A 79 9.63 -5.78 23.76
CA TYR A 79 10.99 -6.23 24.02
C TYR A 79 11.13 -7.76 23.91
N LYS A 80 10.19 -8.50 24.50
CA LYS A 80 10.16 -9.96 24.43
C LYS A 80 10.02 -10.48 23.00
N GLN A 81 9.13 -9.90 22.20
CA GLN A 81 8.97 -10.27 20.79
C GLN A 81 10.26 -10.03 20.00
N LYS A 82 10.92 -8.89 20.23
CA LYS A 82 12.11 -8.49 19.49
C LYS A 82 13.31 -9.36 19.87
N LEU A 83 13.48 -9.70 21.16
CA LEU A 83 14.42 -10.75 21.59
C LEU A 83 14.15 -12.10 20.92
N GLY A 84 12.89 -12.47 20.74
CA GLY A 84 12.50 -13.67 20.02
C GLY A 84 13.02 -13.67 18.58
N ILE A 85 12.89 -12.54 17.88
CA ILE A 85 13.40 -12.37 16.51
C ILE A 85 14.93 -12.41 16.49
N THR A 86 15.60 -11.66 17.37
CA THR A 86 17.06 -11.54 17.35
C THR A 86 17.76 -12.83 17.76
N SER A 87 17.10 -13.68 18.56
CA SER A 87 17.57 -15.03 18.88
C SER A 87 17.71 -15.95 17.65
N THR A 88 17.07 -15.63 16.52
CA THR A 88 17.16 -16.41 15.27
C THR A 88 18.34 -16.03 14.38
N CYS A 89 19.24 -15.14 14.83
CA CYS A 89 20.38 -14.65 14.07
C CYS A 89 21.28 -15.77 13.52
N ASP A 90 21.60 -16.79 14.33
CA ASP A 90 22.46 -17.90 13.90
C ASP A 90 21.81 -18.75 12.80
N ALA A 91 20.49 -18.96 12.91
CA ALA A 91 19.71 -19.65 11.89
C ALA A 91 19.67 -18.84 10.59
N LEU A 92 19.44 -17.53 10.68
CA LEU A 92 19.49 -16.62 9.53
C LEU A 92 20.86 -16.64 8.85
N SER A 93 21.95 -16.53 9.63
CA SER A 93 23.33 -16.58 9.13
C SER A 93 23.63 -17.92 8.44
N THR A 94 23.16 -19.04 9.00
CA THR A 94 23.32 -20.36 8.39
C THR A 94 22.54 -20.47 7.09
N SER A 95 21.29 -20.00 7.06
CA SER A 95 20.48 -20.02 5.83
C SER A 95 21.04 -19.09 4.75
N MET A 96 21.63 -17.95 5.11
CA MET A 96 22.34 -17.07 4.17
C MET A 96 23.55 -17.77 3.55
N LYS A 97 24.37 -18.46 4.36
CA LYS A 97 25.51 -19.24 3.86
C LYS A 97 25.07 -20.36 2.92
N ASN A 98 24.01 -21.08 3.26
CA ASN A 98 23.46 -22.15 2.43
C ASN A 98 22.92 -21.62 1.09
N ALA A 99 22.37 -20.40 1.08
CA ALA A 99 21.92 -19.71 -0.13
C ALA A 99 23.07 -19.05 -0.93
N GLY A 100 24.33 -19.16 -0.47
CA GLY A 100 25.49 -18.54 -1.11
C GLY A 100 25.57 -17.02 -0.94
N ILE A 101 24.86 -16.45 0.03
CA ILE A 101 24.86 -15.01 0.32
C ILE A 101 25.98 -14.71 1.33
N THR A 102 27.03 -14.06 0.85
CA THR A 102 28.23 -13.76 1.67
C THR A 102 28.13 -12.44 2.42
N SER A 103 27.32 -11.49 1.94
CA SER A 103 27.17 -10.15 2.53
C SER A 103 25.71 -9.76 2.68
N PRO A 104 25.31 -9.18 3.82
CA PRO A 104 23.99 -8.57 3.98
C PRO A 104 23.69 -7.43 3.00
N GLN A 105 24.73 -6.78 2.43
CA GLN A 105 24.58 -5.73 1.43
C GLN A 105 23.75 -6.18 0.22
N VAL A 106 23.85 -7.46 -0.12
CA VAL A 106 23.11 -8.08 -1.22
C VAL A 106 21.60 -7.87 -1.07
N PHE A 107 21.05 -7.87 0.14
CA PHE A 107 19.61 -7.63 0.36
C PHE A 107 19.19 -6.20 0.04
N TYR A 108 20.06 -5.22 0.31
CA TYR A 108 19.79 -3.82 -0.07
C TYR A 108 19.90 -3.63 -1.57
N ASP A 109 20.88 -4.26 -2.21
CA ASP A 109 21.05 -4.23 -3.66
C ASP A 109 19.83 -4.87 -4.35
N TRP A 110 19.32 -5.98 -3.80
CA TRP A 110 18.10 -6.63 -4.25
C TRP A 110 16.86 -5.75 -4.15
N LEU A 111 16.66 -4.99 -3.06
CA LEU A 111 15.56 -4.01 -2.99
C LEU A 111 15.64 -2.95 -4.09
N VAL A 112 16.86 -2.50 -4.41
CA VAL A 112 17.07 -1.51 -5.48
C VAL A 112 16.83 -2.12 -6.85
N GLU A 113 17.29 -3.36 -7.09
CA GLU A 113 17.04 -4.12 -8.31
C GLU A 113 15.55 -4.38 -8.53
N GLU A 114 14.86 -4.89 -7.51
CA GLU A 114 13.41 -5.11 -7.49
C GLU A 114 12.65 -3.81 -7.80
N GLY A 115 13.02 -2.71 -7.13
CA GLY A 115 12.41 -1.41 -7.37
C GLY A 115 12.67 -0.84 -8.78
N LYS A 116 13.82 -1.16 -9.40
CA LYS A 116 14.11 -0.81 -10.80
C LYS A 116 13.29 -1.66 -11.76
N TYR A 117 13.21 -2.96 -11.50
CA TYR A 117 12.45 -3.92 -12.28
C TYR A 117 10.97 -3.52 -12.33
N LEU A 118 10.33 -3.29 -11.18
CA LEU A 118 8.92 -2.87 -11.11
C LEU A 118 8.68 -1.53 -11.82
N ARG A 119 9.62 -0.59 -11.73
CA ARG A 119 9.53 0.69 -12.47
C ARG A 119 9.67 0.52 -13.98
N ASN A 120 10.52 -0.38 -14.43
CA ASN A 120 10.67 -0.68 -15.86
C ASN A 120 9.43 -1.37 -16.40
N LEU A 121 8.81 -2.24 -15.61
CA LEU A 121 7.58 -2.95 -15.97
C LEU A 121 6.38 -2.01 -16.16
N CYS A 122 6.34 -0.89 -15.45
CA CYS A 122 5.31 0.15 -15.65
C CYS A 122 5.59 1.12 -16.82
N ARG A 123 6.74 1.02 -17.50
CA ARG A 123 7.06 1.93 -18.63
C ARG A 123 6.44 1.41 -19.92
N THR A 124 5.91 2.34 -20.71
CA THR A 124 5.48 2.06 -22.09
C THR A 124 6.69 1.57 -22.91
N PRO A 125 6.58 0.48 -23.68
CA PRO A 125 7.71 -0.01 -24.44
C PRO A 125 8.20 1.06 -25.43
N PRO A 126 9.53 1.23 -25.59
CA PRO A 126 10.14 2.28 -26.43
C PRO A 126 9.88 2.10 -27.93
N GLN A 127 9.11 1.08 -28.32
CA GLN A 127 8.82 0.72 -29.70
C GLN A 127 7.67 1.53 -30.32
N GLU A 128 6.99 2.44 -29.61
CA GLU A 128 6.06 3.36 -30.27
C GLU A 128 6.83 4.34 -31.16
N THR A 129 7.13 3.91 -32.38
CA THR A 129 7.72 4.74 -33.41
C THR A 129 6.66 5.65 -34.02
N VAL A 130 7.08 6.82 -34.50
CA VAL A 130 6.21 7.75 -35.26
C VAL A 130 5.56 7.04 -36.46
N GLU A 131 6.21 6.00 -37.01
CA GLU A 131 5.68 5.13 -38.07
C GLU A 131 4.49 4.27 -37.64
N MET A 132 4.48 3.76 -36.41
CA MET A 132 3.36 3.01 -35.86
C MET A 132 2.16 3.92 -35.57
N GLU A 133 2.40 5.11 -35.05
CA GLU A 133 1.34 6.11 -34.89
C GLU A 133 0.74 6.46 -36.26
N TYR A 134 1.58 6.73 -37.25
CA TYR A 134 1.14 7.00 -38.61
C TYR A 134 0.25 5.90 -39.18
N TYR A 135 0.68 4.63 -39.07
CA TYR A 135 -0.14 3.49 -39.48
C TYR A 135 -1.48 3.41 -38.73
N LEU A 136 -1.49 3.60 -37.41
CA LEU A 136 -2.72 3.56 -36.60
C LEU A 136 -3.70 4.67 -37.01
N ARG A 137 -3.19 5.87 -37.34
CA ARG A 137 -4.02 6.98 -37.84
C ARG A 137 -4.62 6.67 -39.20
N LEU A 138 -3.87 6.04 -40.11
CA LEU A 138 -4.39 5.61 -41.41
C LEU A 138 -5.51 4.56 -41.27
N VAL A 139 -5.32 3.56 -40.43
CA VAL A 139 -6.37 2.55 -40.14
C VAL A 139 -7.60 3.20 -39.50
N ALA A 140 -7.40 4.16 -38.59
CA ALA A 140 -8.49 4.89 -37.96
C ALA A 140 -9.26 5.76 -38.97
N LEU A 141 -8.57 6.37 -39.94
CA LEU A 141 -9.18 7.12 -41.03
C LEU A 141 -10.06 6.22 -41.90
N GLU A 142 -9.55 5.06 -42.32
CA GLU A 142 -10.32 4.10 -43.12
C GLU A 142 -11.58 3.59 -42.39
N ALA A 143 -11.44 3.32 -41.09
CA ALA A 143 -12.58 2.95 -40.24
C ALA A 143 -13.60 4.10 -40.10
N CYS A 144 -13.14 5.34 -39.95
CA CYS A 144 -13.99 6.54 -39.88
C CYS A 144 -14.76 6.74 -41.20
N GLN A 145 -14.08 6.64 -42.34
CA GLN A 145 -14.70 6.72 -43.66
C GLN A 145 -15.73 5.61 -43.91
N SER A 146 -15.46 4.40 -43.43
CA SER A 146 -16.42 3.29 -43.45
C SER A 146 -17.66 3.58 -42.58
N ARG A 147 -17.48 4.17 -41.38
CA ARG A 147 -18.59 4.59 -40.52
C ARG A 147 -19.41 5.71 -41.16
N LEU A 148 -18.76 6.73 -41.73
CA LEU A 148 -19.41 7.81 -42.47
C LEU A 148 -20.20 7.28 -43.67
N SER A 149 -19.66 6.31 -44.41
CA SER A 149 -20.35 5.67 -45.53
C SER A 149 -21.61 4.92 -45.07
N LYS A 150 -21.53 4.17 -43.96
CA LYS A 150 -22.70 3.52 -43.34
C LYS A 150 -23.72 4.56 -42.88
N LEU A 151 -23.28 5.63 -42.22
CA LEU A 151 -24.15 6.74 -41.81
C LEU A 151 -24.78 7.45 -43.02
N ARG A 152 -24.13 7.54 -44.17
CA ARG A 152 -24.77 8.08 -45.37
C ARG A 152 -25.86 7.14 -45.88
N GLN A 153 -25.61 5.83 -45.89
CA GLN A 153 -26.60 4.82 -46.31
C GLN A 153 -27.82 4.76 -45.39
N THR A 154 -27.62 4.76 -44.06
CA THR A 154 -28.74 4.72 -43.11
C THR A 154 -29.53 6.03 -43.07
N PHE A 155 -28.92 7.18 -43.42
CA PHE A 155 -29.64 8.45 -43.60
C PHE A 155 -30.54 8.41 -44.83
N ILE A 156 -30.02 7.92 -45.96
CA ILE A 156 -30.78 7.75 -47.21
C ILE A 156 -32.01 6.86 -46.97
N ALA A 157 -31.85 5.76 -46.23
CA ALA A 157 -32.96 4.86 -45.85
C ALA A 157 -33.96 5.49 -44.84
N TYR A 158 -33.51 6.40 -43.99
CA TYR A 158 -34.34 7.11 -42.99
C TYR A 158 -35.22 8.21 -43.62
N VAL A 159 -34.69 8.97 -44.58
CA VAL A 159 -35.43 10.03 -45.29
C VAL A 159 -36.66 9.49 -46.02
N SER A 160 -36.66 8.21 -46.39
CA SER A 160 -37.81 7.47 -46.95
C SER A 160 -38.88 7.03 -45.94
N GLY A 161 -38.66 7.18 -44.62
CA GLY A 161 -39.38 6.40 -43.58
C GLY A 161 -40.30 7.14 -42.61
N LYS A 162 -39.83 8.09 -41.79
CA LYS A 162 -40.65 8.79 -40.75
C LYS A 162 -39.85 9.89 -40.03
N ARG A 163 -40.48 11.04 -39.78
CA ARG A 163 -39.87 12.27 -39.22
C ARG A 163 -39.90 12.22 -37.67
N GLY A 164 -38.73 12.30 -37.01
CA GLY A 164 -38.65 12.37 -35.53
C GLY A 164 -37.27 12.28 -34.85
N SER A 165 -36.18 11.85 -35.52
CA SER A 165 -34.84 11.63 -34.91
C SER A 165 -33.67 12.33 -35.63
N GLY A 166 -33.94 13.28 -36.53
CA GLY A 166 -32.91 13.93 -37.38
C GLY A 166 -31.76 14.60 -36.61
N ASN A 167 -32.03 15.16 -35.43
CA ASN A 167 -31.06 15.95 -34.67
C ASN A 167 -29.92 15.09 -34.05
N VAL A 168 -30.21 13.83 -33.67
CA VAL A 168 -29.20 12.89 -33.15
C VAL A 168 -28.31 12.38 -34.29
N TYR A 169 -28.93 12.15 -35.46
CA TYR A 169 -28.25 11.64 -36.63
C TYR A 169 -27.29 12.66 -37.24
N GLU A 170 -27.77 13.89 -37.41
CA GLU A 170 -26.95 15.02 -37.87
C GLU A 170 -25.79 15.29 -36.93
N ARG A 171 -26.00 15.20 -35.61
CA ARG A 171 -24.92 15.38 -34.63
C ARG A 171 -23.86 14.28 -34.76
N LYS A 172 -24.28 13.01 -34.88
CA LYS A 172 -23.34 11.89 -35.10
C LYS A 172 -22.56 12.04 -36.41
N HIS A 173 -23.23 12.45 -37.48
CA HIS A 173 -22.59 12.69 -38.78
C HIS A 173 -21.55 13.82 -38.68
N ARG A 174 -21.93 14.98 -38.12
CA ARG A 174 -21.00 16.12 -37.93
C ARG A 174 -19.79 15.75 -37.07
N ASN A 175 -20.00 14.99 -35.99
CA ASN A 175 -18.91 14.55 -35.12
C ASN A 175 -17.93 13.62 -35.87
N GLU A 176 -18.43 12.69 -36.68
CA GLU A 176 -17.57 11.81 -37.47
C GLU A 176 -16.87 12.55 -38.61
N GLU A 177 -17.50 13.53 -39.26
CA GLU A 177 -16.84 14.41 -40.25
C GLU A 177 -15.75 15.30 -39.62
N GLU A 178 -15.95 15.72 -38.37
CA GLU A 178 -14.91 16.42 -37.61
C GLU A 178 -13.75 15.48 -37.26
N ASN A 179 -14.05 14.24 -36.85
CA ASN A 179 -13.02 13.22 -36.59
C ASN A 179 -12.23 12.90 -37.86
N GLU A 180 -12.87 12.78 -39.02
CA GLU A 180 -12.20 12.58 -40.30
C GLU A 180 -11.23 13.72 -40.59
N ARG A 181 -11.66 14.98 -40.46
CA ARG A 181 -10.79 16.15 -40.67
C ARG A 181 -9.60 16.18 -39.70
N LYS A 182 -9.81 15.83 -38.43
CA LYS A 182 -8.73 15.71 -37.43
C LYS A 182 -7.73 14.63 -37.82
N LEU A 183 -8.22 13.44 -38.18
CA LEU A 183 -7.36 12.33 -38.61
C LEU A 183 -6.54 12.68 -39.86
N ILE A 184 -7.14 13.35 -40.86
CA ILE A 184 -6.41 13.82 -42.04
C ILE A 184 -5.32 14.83 -41.65
N SER A 185 -5.63 15.78 -40.76
CA SER A 185 -4.64 16.76 -40.27
C SER A 185 -3.49 16.08 -39.51
N ASP A 186 -3.79 15.10 -38.67
CA ASP A 186 -2.79 14.33 -37.91
C ASP A 186 -1.89 13.53 -38.88
N ILE A 187 -2.49 12.87 -39.88
CA ILE A 187 -1.77 12.13 -40.93
C ILE A 187 -0.83 13.05 -41.71
N GLN A 188 -1.29 14.24 -42.13
CA GLN A 188 -0.46 15.20 -42.86
C GLN A 188 0.73 15.70 -42.03
N ALA A 189 0.53 15.93 -40.73
CA ALA A 189 1.61 16.31 -39.83
C ALA A 189 2.64 15.18 -39.67
N LEU A 190 2.17 13.93 -39.54
CA LEU A 190 3.04 12.75 -39.45
C LEU A 190 3.79 12.48 -40.77
N GLU A 191 3.15 12.69 -41.92
CA GLU A 191 3.79 12.60 -43.25
C GLU A 191 4.91 13.63 -43.40
N ALA A 192 4.69 14.87 -42.94
CA ALA A 192 5.73 15.90 -42.93
C ALA A 192 6.90 15.53 -42.00
N CYS A 193 6.62 14.97 -40.83
CA CYS A 193 7.65 14.53 -39.88
C CYS A 193 8.47 13.34 -40.39
N LEU A 194 7.83 12.38 -41.07
CA LEU A 194 8.46 11.17 -41.61
C LEU A 194 9.02 11.35 -43.03
N ASN A 195 8.86 12.54 -43.62
CA ASN A 195 9.23 12.86 -45.00
C ASN A 195 8.62 11.87 -46.02
N ILE A 196 7.33 11.58 -45.87
CA ILE A 196 6.57 10.66 -46.73
C ILE A 196 5.94 11.46 -47.86
N GLU A 197 6.36 11.18 -49.10
CA GLU A 197 5.81 11.83 -50.30
C GLU A 197 4.50 11.17 -50.79
N VAL A 198 4.30 9.88 -50.48
CA VAL A 198 3.14 9.10 -50.91
C VAL A 198 2.54 8.38 -49.71
N THR A 199 1.29 8.70 -49.40
CA THR A 199 0.52 8.10 -48.30
C THR A 199 0.50 6.58 -48.42
N TRP A 200 0.69 5.87 -47.29
CA TRP A 200 0.67 4.41 -47.30
C TRP A 200 -0.73 3.88 -47.60
N VAL A 201 -0.80 2.83 -48.42
CA VAL A 201 -2.04 2.18 -48.83
C VAL A 201 -1.97 0.72 -48.41
N GLU A 202 -3.12 0.13 -48.09
CA GLU A 202 -3.19 -1.29 -47.74
C GLU A 202 -2.56 -2.16 -48.84
N GLY A 203 -1.55 -2.94 -48.44
CA GLY A 203 -0.80 -3.85 -49.32
C GLY A 203 0.60 -3.39 -49.72
N CYS A 204 1.02 -2.15 -49.43
CA CYS A 204 2.41 -1.75 -49.64
C CYS A 204 3.35 -2.30 -48.55
N ASP A 205 4.64 -2.46 -48.87
CA ASP A 205 5.62 -3.05 -47.95
C ASP A 205 5.67 -2.33 -46.59
N LYS A 206 5.66 -1.00 -46.61
CA LYS A 206 5.66 -0.17 -45.39
C LYS A 206 4.40 -0.37 -44.54
N TRP A 207 3.24 -0.53 -45.18
CA TRP A 207 1.99 -0.84 -44.48
C TRP A 207 2.05 -2.21 -43.81
N VAL A 208 2.57 -3.22 -44.51
CA VAL A 208 2.71 -4.58 -43.97
C VAL A 208 3.70 -4.62 -42.81
N GLU A 209 4.83 -3.92 -42.93
CA GLU A 209 5.84 -3.80 -41.88
C GLU A 209 5.29 -3.08 -40.64
N ALA A 210 4.64 -1.91 -40.82
CA ALA A 210 4.05 -1.18 -39.71
C ALA A 210 2.90 -1.95 -39.05
N LYS A 211 2.06 -2.64 -39.83
CA LYS A 211 1.04 -3.57 -39.30
C LYS A 211 1.65 -4.66 -38.44
N LYS A 212 2.81 -5.20 -38.84
CA LYS A 212 3.55 -6.19 -38.05
C LYS A 212 4.11 -5.57 -36.76
N MET A 213 4.71 -4.39 -36.84
CA MET A 213 5.24 -3.66 -35.66
C MET A 213 4.14 -3.34 -34.64
N VAL A 214 2.98 -2.85 -35.10
CA VAL A 214 1.82 -2.56 -34.24
C VAL A 214 1.29 -3.82 -33.56
N LYS A 215 1.19 -4.94 -34.28
CA LYS A 215 0.78 -6.22 -33.68
C LYS A 215 1.78 -6.70 -32.63
N GLN A 216 3.07 -6.61 -32.91
CA GLN A 216 4.13 -7.00 -31.98
C GLN A 216 4.13 -6.12 -30.72
N ALA A 217 3.97 -4.80 -30.87
CA ALA A 217 3.87 -3.90 -29.73
C ALA A 217 2.57 -4.11 -28.93
N SER A 218 1.45 -4.42 -29.59
CA SER A 218 0.20 -4.75 -28.90
C SER A 218 0.33 -6.04 -28.10
N TYR A 219 1.05 -7.04 -28.64
CA TYR A 219 1.38 -8.27 -27.90
C TYR A 219 2.28 -7.97 -26.70
N GLN A 220 3.36 -7.22 -26.90
CA GLN A 220 4.27 -6.87 -25.80
C GLN A 220 3.55 -6.11 -24.69
N LYS A 221 2.73 -5.11 -25.02
CA LYS A 221 1.93 -4.38 -24.02
C LYS A 221 0.96 -5.28 -23.25
N ALA A 222 0.32 -6.24 -23.93
CA ALA A 222 -0.58 -7.17 -23.29
C ALA A 222 0.19 -8.15 -22.37
N LEU A 223 1.39 -8.56 -22.79
CA LEU A 223 2.32 -9.39 -22.00
C LEU A 223 2.82 -8.63 -20.76
N ASP A 224 3.37 -7.43 -20.91
CA ASP A 224 3.87 -6.59 -19.81
C ASP A 224 2.76 -6.30 -18.78
N ARG A 225 1.52 -6.08 -19.27
CA ARG A 225 0.36 -5.86 -18.41
C ARG A 225 -0.03 -7.11 -17.64
N LEU A 226 0.01 -8.27 -18.29
CA LEU A 226 -0.26 -9.55 -17.65
C LEU A 226 0.82 -9.85 -16.60
N GLU A 227 2.09 -9.68 -16.93
CA GLU A 227 3.23 -9.81 -16.02
C GLU A 227 3.10 -8.90 -14.79
N CYS A 228 2.80 -7.61 -14.98
CA CYS A 228 2.52 -6.67 -13.87
C CYS A 228 1.52 -7.25 -12.86
N LEU A 229 0.41 -7.75 -13.36
CA LEU A 229 -0.69 -8.22 -12.53
C LEU A 229 -0.36 -9.55 -11.86
N LEU A 230 0.36 -10.44 -12.55
CA LEU A 230 0.87 -11.67 -11.97
C LEU A 230 1.84 -11.35 -10.83
N VAL A 231 2.89 -10.57 -11.09
CA VAL A 231 3.86 -10.14 -10.06
C VAL A 231 3.16 -9.51 -8.85
N ALA A 232 2.22 -8.59 -9.08
CA ALA A 232 1.43 -7.98 -8.02
C ALA A 232 0.63 -9.01 -7.20
N ARG A 233 -0.11 -9.91 -7.85
CA ARG A 233 -0.87 -10.99 -7.18
C ARG A 233 0.05 -11.84 -6.31
N MET A 234 1.25 -12.15 -6.78
CA MET A 234 2.16 -13.03 -6.06
C MET A 234 2.70 -12.40 -4.78
N PHE A 235 3.06 -11.11 -4.84
CA PHE A 235 3.38 -10.35 -3.63
C PHE A 235 2.18 -10.24 -2.69
N GLU A 236 0.96 -10.09 -3.22
CA GLU A 236 -0.27 -10.11 -2.40
C GLU A 236 -0.54 -11.47 -1.74
N MET A 237 -0.30 -12.58 -2.44
CA MET A 237 -0.46 -13.94 -1.90
C MET A 237 0.57 -14.25 -0.81
N ALA A 238 1.84 -13.89 -1.04
CA ALA A 238 2.88 -14.02 -0.03
C ALA A 238 2.52 -13.30 1.29
N ARG A 239 1.68 -12.26 1.22
CA ARG A 239 1.19 -11.51 2.38
C ARG A 239 0.06 -12.20 3.15
N LEU A 240 -0.80 -13.00 2.52
CA LEU A 240 -1.81 -13.79 3.24
C LEU A 240 -1.18 -14.75 4.24
N ASN A 241 0.02 -15.24 3.92
CA ASN A 241 0.77 -16.19 4.75
C ASN A 241 1.60 -15.51 5.86
N VAL A 242 1.55 -14.18 5.99
CA VAL A 242 2.27 -13.46 7.06
C VAL A 242 1.49 -13.53 8.37
N SER A 243 2.04 -14.27 9.33
CA SER A 243 1.51 -14.37 10.69
C SER A 243 1.42 -12.99 11.38
N GLY A 244 0.24 -12.66 11.91
CA GLY A 244 -0.02 -11.41 12.65
C GLY A 244 -0.97 -10.41 11.97
N THR A 245 -1.45 -10.66 10.75
CA THR A 245 -2.48 -9.80 10.12
C THR A 245 -3.84 -9.97 10.80
N GLY A 246 -4.38 -8.90 11.38
CA GLY A 246 -5.71 -8.88 12.00
C GLY A 246 -6.83 -9.19 10.99
N TYR A 247 -8.00 -9.63 11.48
CA TYR A 247 -9.12 -10.09 10.65
C TYR A 247 -9.52 -9.10 9.54
N LYS A 248 -9.65 -7.80 9.87
CA LYS A 248 -9.98 -6.75 8.90
C LYS A 248 -8.93 -6.63 7.78
N MET A 249 -7.65 -6.68 8.12
CA MET A 249 -6.56 -6.66 7.14
C MET A 249 -6.62 -7.87 6.21
N ARG A 250 -6.91 -9.06 6.75
CA ARG A 250 -7.12 -10.27 5.93
C ARG A 250 -8.30 -10.11 4.97
N LYS A 251 -9.41 -9.50 5.39
CA LYS A 251 -10.56 -9.20 4.52
C LYS A 251 -10.17 -8.25 3.38
N HIS A 252 -9.41 -7.19 3.66
CA HIS A 252 -8.93 -6.27 2.63
C HIS A 252 -7.96 -6.94 1.64
N ILE A 253 -7.04 -7.78 2.12
CA ILE A 253 -6.13 -8.54 1.26
C ILE A 253 -6.92 -9.51 0.37
N ALA A 254 -7.90 -10.22 0.94
CA ALA A 254 -8.76 -11.12 0.17
C ALA A 254 -9.56 -10.37 -0.91
N GLN A 255 -10.07 -9.17 -0.61
CA GLN A 255 -10.76 -8.33 -1.60
C GLN A 255 -9.81 -7.81 -2.69
N SER A 256 -8.58 -7.43 -2.32
CA SER A 256 -7.52 -7.07 -3.28
C SER A 256 -7.24 -8.22 -4.25
N LEU A 257 -7.04 -9.42 -3.72
CA LEU A 257 -6.81 -10.63 -4.52
C LEU A 257 -7.99 -10.97 -5.42
N LYS A 258 -9.23 -10.75 -4.97
CA LYS A 258 -10.44 -10.91 -5.80
C LYS A 258 -10.45 -9.93 -6.97
N ASN A 259 -10.15 -8.66 -6.72
CA ASN A 259 -10.08 -7.63 -7.75
C ASN A 259 -8.93 -7.88 -8.73
N CYS A 260 -7.78 -8.31 -8.20
CA CYS A 260 -6.60 -8.68 -8.98
C CYS A 260 -6.91 -9.88 -9.89
N SER A 261 -7.58 -10.91 -9.37
CA SER A 261 -8.01 -12.09 -10.14
C SER A 261 -8.86 -11.73 -11.36
N LYS A 262 -9.88 -10.87 -11.20
CA LYS A 262 -10.68 -10.38 -12.33
C LYS A 262 -9.84 -9.59 -13.34
N SER A 263 -8.89 -8.80 -12.85
CA SER A 263 -7.99 -8.02 -13.71
C SER A 263 -7.05 -8.92 -14.52
N ILE A 264 -6.53 -9.98 -13.91
CA ILE A 264 -5.69 -10.98 -14.58
C ILE A 264 -6.51 -11.74 -15.63
N GLN A 265 -7.74 -12.16 -15.33
CA GLN A 265 -8.61 -12.80 -16.33
C GLN A 265 -8.80 -11.93 -17.58
N ASN A 266 -9.06 -10.63 -17.39
CA ASN A 266 -9.16 -9.68 -18.50
C ASN A 266 -7.82 -9.53 -19.26
N ALA A 267 -6.69 -9.50 -18.53
CA ALA A 267 -5.37 -9.42 -19.14
C ALA A 267 -5.00 -10.68 -19.94
N ILE A 268 -5.40 -11.87 -19.49
CA ILE A 268 -5.25 -13.13 -20.23
C ILE A 268 -6.03 -13.08 -21.54
N ILE A 269 -7.26 -12.55 -21.53
CA ILE A 269 -8.07 -12.39 -22.74
C ILE A 269 -7.33 -11.48 -23.73
N ALA A 270 -6.90 -10.30 -23.29
CA ALA A 270 -6.18 -9.35 -24.14
C ALA A 270 -4.85 -9.93 -24.67
N TYR A 271 -4.11 -10.66 -23.83
CA TYR A 271 -2.89 -11.36 -24.22
C TYR A 271 -3.18 -12.42 -25.29
N ASN A 272 -4.17 -13.28 -25.08
CA ASN A 272 -4.53 -14.36 -26.01
C ASN A 272 -5.03 -13.82 -27.36
N GLU A 273 -5.74 -12.69 -27.36
CA GLU A 273 -6.15 -11.99 -28.57
C GLU A 273 -4.94 -11.45 -29.35
N ALA A 274 -4.01 -10.78 -28.66
CA ALA A 274 -2.80 -10.25 -29.28
C ALA A 274 -1.84 -11.36 -29.76
N ALA A 275 -1.68 -12.43 -28.97
CA ALA A 275 -0.88 -13.60 -29.31
C ALA A 275 -1.41 -14.32 -30.57
N ALA A 276 -2.73 -14.43 -30.72
CA ALA A 276 -3.37 -15.00 -31.90
C ALA A 276 -3.23 -14.11 -33.16
N ALA A 277 -3.03 -12.80 -32.99
CA ALA A 277 -2.89 -11.86 -34.09
C ALA A 277 -1.49 -11.85 -34.72
N LEU A 278 -0.49 -12.44 -34.06
CA LEU A 278 0.89 -12.58 -34.53
C LEU A 278 1.02 -13.66 -35.63
N SER A 279 2.12 -13.58 -36.39
CA SER A 279 2.46 -14.56 -37.43
C SER A 279 3.95 -14.93 -37.29
N PRO A 280 4.26 -16.16 -36.83
CA PRO A 280 3.33 -17.20 -36.36
C PRO A 280 2.60 -16.82 -35.05
N PRO A 281 1.42 -17.41 -34.76
CA PRO A 281 0.72 -17.20 -33.49
C PRO A 281 1.53 -17.69 -32.28
N CYS A 282 1.52 -16.93 -31.18
CA CYS A 282 2.17 -17.32 -29.93
C CYS A 282 1.28 -18.26 -29.08
N ARG A 283 1.86 -18.92 -28.08
CA ARG A 283 1.16 -19.79 -27.12
C ARG A 283 0.05 -19.02 -26.40
N LYS A 284 -1.14 -19.61 -26.31
CA LYS A 284 -2.25 -19.12 -25.49
C LYS A 284 -2.16 -19.66 -24.08
N ILE A 285 -2.72 -18.92 -23.13
CA ILE A 285 -2.64 -19.20 -21.70
C ILE A 285 -4.04 -19.30 -21.12
N THR A 286 -4.24 -20.26 -20.23
CA THR A 286 -5.52 -20.42 -19.52
C THR A 286 -5.42 -19.87 -18.10
N TRP A 287 -6.58 -19.57 -17.53
CA TRP A 287 -6.67 -19.16 -16.13
C TRP A 287 -6.21 -20.26 -15.17
N ASP A 288 -6.48 -21.53 -15.50
CA ASP A 288 -6.09 -22.68 -14.68
C ASP A 288 -4.56 -22.83 -14.58
N GLU A 289 -3.85 -22.62 -15.70
CA GLU A 289 -2.37 -22.57 -15.69
C GLU A 289 -1.87 -21.49 -14.72
N ILE A 290 -2.57 -20.35 -14.59
CA ILE A 290 -2.15 -19.21 -13.78
C ILE A 290 -2.50 -19.34 -12.28
N ILE A 291 -3.61 -20.01 -11.94
CA ILE A 291 -4.02 -20.16 -10.53
C ILE A 291 -2.98 -20.95 -9.76
N ASP A 292 -2.45 -22.01 -10.38
CA ASP A 292 -1.54 -22.97 -9.76
C ASP A 292 -0.15 -22.39 -9.48
N PHE A 293 0.16 -21.21 -10.03
CA PHE A 293 1.43 -20.54 -9.75
C PHE A 293 1.43 -19.92 -8.35
N SER A 294 2.27 -20.48 -7.50
CA SER A 294 2.55 -19.99 -6.16
C SER A 294 3.80 -19.09 -6.12
N TYR A 295 4.75 -19.30 -7.05
CA TYR A 295 6.03 -18.58 -7.12
C TYR A 295 6.42 -18.07 -8.52
N LEU A 296 7.18 -16.96 -8.58
CA LEU A 296 7.51 -16.27 -9.84
C LEU A 296 8.31 -17.18 -10.77
N SER A 297 9.06 -18.12 -10.18
CA SER A 297 9.81 -19.14 -10.91
C SER A 297 8.94 -20.19 -11.61
N GLU A 298 7.64 -20.26 -11.31
CA GLU A 298 6.72 -21.26 -11.88
C GLU A 298 5.99 -20.72 -13.12
N THR A 299 6.01 -19.41 -13.35
CA THR A 299 5.35 -18.76 -14.48
C THR A 299 6.20 -18.80 -15.74
N ASP A 300 6.02 -19.83 -16.56
CA ASP A 300 6.68 -19.98 -17.87
C ASP A 300 6.52 -18.74 -18.77
N ILE A 301 5.42 -17.99 -18.62
CA ILE A 301 5.14 -16.77 -19.40
C ILE A 301 6.14 -15.65 -19.12
N LEU A 302 6.74 -15.61 -17.93
CA LEU A 302 7.70 -14.56 -17.57
C LEU A 302 9.03 -14.70 -18.30
N HIS A 303 9.32 -15.86 -18.90
CA HIS A 303 10.50 -16.07 -19.74
C HIS A 303 10.43 -15.31 -21.07
N ASP A 304 9.23 -15.00 -21.57
CA ASP A 304 9.03 -14.28 -22.85
C ASP A 304 9.09 -12.74 -22.69
N THR A 305 9.43 -12.25 -21.49
CA THR A 305 9.42 -10.83 -21.14
C THR A 305 10.78 -10.16 -21.37
N HIS A 306 10.82 -8.83 -21.37
CA HIS A 306 12.05 -8.07 -21.64
C HIS A 306 13.18 -8.31 -20.63
N GLU A 307 12.85 -8.66 -19.38
CA GLU A 307 13.80 -8.98 -18.33
C GLU A 307 13.27 -10.17 -17.52
N ASP A 308 13.79 -11.37 -17.78
CA ASP A 308 13.36 -12.59 -17.09
C ASP A 308 13.59 -12.49 -15.57
N VAL A 309 12.50 -12.37 -14.83
CA VAL A 309 12.49 -12.30 -13.35
C VAL A 309 12.87 -13.63 -12.73
N CYS A 310 12.59 -14.75 -13.39
CA CYS A 310 12.85 -16.09 -12.87
C CYS A 310 14.34 -16.33 -12.66
N GLU A 311 15.20 -15.66 -13.44
CA GLU A 311 16.66 -15.72 -13.29
C GLU A 311 17.18 -14.81 -12.17
N LYS A 312 16.36 -13.87 -11.68
CA LYS A 312 16.78 -12.93 -10.63
C LYS A 312 16.82 -13.64 -9.28
N LYS A 313 18.01 -13.63 -8.66
CA LYS A 313 18.22 -14.25 -7.34
C LYS A 313 17.25 -13.71 -6.28
N TRP A 314 16.92 -12.42 -6.33
CA TRP A 314 16.01 -11.80 -5.37
C TRP A 314 14.57 -12.32 -5.46
N ALA A 315 14.12 -12.75 -6.64
CA ALA A 315 12.75 -13.22 -6.87
C ALA A 315 12.51 -14.68 -6.44
N THR A 316 13.59 -15.42 -6.12
CA THR A 316 13.46 -16.81 -5.68
C THR A 316 12.79 -16.91 -4.30
N PRO A 317 11.91 -17.90 -4.05
CA PRO A 317 11.11 -17.97 -2.82
C PRO A 317 11.96 -17.99 -1.55
N GLN A 318 13.05 -18.76 -1.58
CA GLN A 318 14.01 -18.85 -0.49
C GLN A 318 14.66 -17.50 -0.19
N ASN A 319 15.07 -16.74 -1.21
CA ASN A 319 15.77 -15.48 -1.03
C ASN A 319 14.82 -14.35 -0.61
N CYS A 320 13.58 -14.31 -1.12
CA CYS A 320 12.53 -13.41 -0.63
C CYS A 320 12.30 -13.58 0.88
N LEU A 321 12.18 -14.85 1.33
CA LEU A 321 12.00 -15.16 2.75
C LEU A 321 13.21 -14.73 3.59
N LEU A 322 14.42 -14.98 3.09
CA LEU A 322 15.66 -14.56 3.75
C LEU A 322 15.76 -13.04 3.86
N MET A 323 15.42 -12.32 2.80
CA MET A 323 15.38 -10.86 2.77
C MET A 323 14.41 -10.31 3.80
N SER A 324 13.17 -10.83 3.85
CA SER A 324 12.17 -10.43 4.85
C SER A 324 12.65 -10.69 6.29
N ARG A 325 13.25 -11.86 6.55
CA ARG A 325 13.81 -12.20 7.86
C ARG A 325 14.97 -11.29 8.24
N PHE A 326 15.84 -10.97 7.29
CA PHE A 326 16.95 -10.06 7.49
C PHE A 326 16.50 -8.65 7.87
N PHE A 327 15.56 -8.05 7.13
CA PHE A 327 15.06 -6.72 7.48
C PHE A 327 14.33 -6.73 8.81
N LYS A 328 13.54 -7.78 9.11
CA LYS A 328 12.90 -7.93 10.43
C LYS A 328 13.93 -8.02 11.56
N TYR A 329 15.04 -8.71 11.33
CA TYR A 329 16.14 -8.82 12.30
C TYR A 329 16.76 -7.46 12.59
N ILE A 330 17.16 -6.70 11.56
CA ILE A 330 17.75 -5.37 11.76
C ILE A 330 16.77 -4.41 12.43
N ARG A 331 15.51 -4.40 12.01
CA ARG A 331 14.46 -3.58 12.64
C ARG A 331 14.20 -3.97 14.09
N ALA A 332 14.33 -5.26 14.45
CA ALA A 332 14.19 -5.70 15.83
C ALA A 332 15.35 -5.21 16.71
N GLU A 333 16.59 -5.18 16.21
CA GLU A 333 17.74 -4.62 16.92
C GLU A 333 17.56 -3.12 17.19
N GLU A 334 17.09 -2.36 16.19
CA GLU A 334 16.77 -0.94 16.36
C GLU A 334 15.68 -0.70 17.41
N GLU A 335 14.62 -1.50 17.38
CA GLU A 335 13.51 -1.40 18.32
C GLU A 335 13.94 -1.71 19.76
N ILE A 336 14.87 -2.65 19.97
CA ILE A 336 15.44 -2.95 21.30
C ILE A 336 16.11 -1.70 21.88
N VAL A 337 16.93 -1.02 21.08
CA VAL A 337 17.61 0.22 21.50
C VAL A 337 16.58 1.32 21.79
N ARG A 338 15.54 1.44 20.97
CA ARG A 338 14.45 2.40 21.19
C ARG A 338 13.72 2.13 22.51
N VAL A 339 13.38 0.87 22.79
CA VAL A 339 12.73 0.48 24.05
C VAL A 339 13.62 0.79 25.25
N HIS A 340 14.95 0.67 25.15
CA HIS A 340 15.85 1.10 26.24
C HIS A 340 15.67 2.58 26.59
N VAL A 341 15.56 3.44 25.57
CA VAL A 341 15.30 4.88 25.75
C VAL A 341 13.91 5.10 26.36
N GLU A 342 12.88 4.42 25.86
CA GLU A 342 11.51 4.57 26.37
C GLU A 342 11.34 4.07 27.80
N VAL A 343 12.03 2.99 28.19
CA VAL A 343 12.10 2.53 29.58
C VAL A 343 12.65 3.64 30.47
N LYS A 344 13.78 4.24 30.08
CA LYS A 344 14.40 5.32 30.84
C LYS A 344 13.48 6.55 30.93
N ARG A 345 12.84 6.92 29.82
CA ARG A 345 11.87 8.03 29.77
C ARG A 345 10.70 7.79 30.71
N LEU A 346 10.10 6.60 30.69
CA LEU A 346 8.96 6.27 31.55
C LEU A 346 9.36 6.24 33.04
N LEU A 347 10.53 5.68 33.38
CA LEU A 347 11.07 5.73 34.75
C LEU A 347 11.28 7.16 35.23
N THR A 348 11.76 8.04 34.34
CA THR A 348 11.98 9.46 34.63
C THR A 348 10.66 10.18 34.81
N HIS A 349 9.75 10.05 33.84
CA HIS A 349 8.43 10.66 33.86
C HIS A 349 7.65 10.35 35.15
N MET A 350 7.71 9.10 35.65
CA MET A 350 7.07 8.74 36.94
C MET A 350 7.61 9.53 38.14
N VAL A 351 8.90 9.85 38.15
CA VAL A 351 9.55 10.61 39.24
C VAL A 351 9.31 12.10 39.07
N ASP A 352 9.42 12.61 37.84
CA ASP A 352 9.22 14.01 37.50
C ASP A 352 7.79 14.44 37.81
N GLU A 353 6.81 13.63 37.39
CA GLU A 353 5.40 13.92 37.65
C GLU A 353 5.07 13.86 39.15
N GLU A 354 5.67 12.93 39.90
CA GLU A 354 5.51 12.88 41.37
C GLU A 354 5.97 14.21 41.98
N GLN A 355 7.17 14.64 41.64
CA GLN A 355 7.77 15.87 42.17
C GLN A 355 6.96 17.10 41.77
N GLU A 356 6.54 17.19 40.52
CA GLU A 356 5.78 18.31 39.98
C GLU A 356 4.40 18.40 40.61
N VAL A 357 3.61 17.33 40.56
CA VAL A 357 2.21 17.35 41.04
C VAL A 357 2.17 17.50 42.56
N CYS A 358 2.99 16.76 43.31
CA CYS A 358 3.01 16.88 44.76
C CYS A 358 3.67 18.18 45.23
N GLY A 359 4.64 18.73 44.47
CA GLY A 359 5.20 20.05 44.71
C GLY A 359 4.14 21.13 44.55
N LYS A 360 3.45 21.14 43.41
CA LYS A 360 2.37 22.10 43.12
C LYS A 360 1.19 21.99 44.07
N ALA A 361 0.81 20.77 44.46
CA ALA A 361 -0.22 20.58 45.46
C ALA A 361 0.13 21.25 46.79
N LYS A 362 1.39 21.24 47.22
CA LYS A 362 1.85 21.93 48.45
C LYS A 362 1.92 23.44 48.28
N GLU A 363 2.36 23.92 47.11
CA GLU A 363 2.44 25.36 46.83
C GLU A 363 1.06 26.02 46.87
N VAL A 364 0.07 25.38 46.24
CA VAL A 364 -1.29 25.93 46.10
C VAL A 364 -2.15 25.71 47.34
N GLU A 365 -1.77 24.80 48.25
CA GLU A 365 -2.57 24.42 49.44
C GLU A 365 -2.97 25.60 50.33
N VAL A 366 -2.14 26.64 50.39
CA VAL A 366 -2.41 27.85 51.20
C VAL A 366 -3.45 28.75 50.53
N GLU A 367 -3.44 28.84 49.21
CA GLU A 367 -4.30 29.73 48.43
C GLU A 367 -5.63 29.07 48.03
N ASP A 368 -5.57 27.81 47.58
CA ASP A 368 -6.72 27.02 47.16
C ASP A 368 -6.59 25.55 47.64
N PRO A 369 -7.10 25.25 48.85
CA PRO A 369 -7.11 23.90 49.39
C PRO A 369 -7.91 22.91 48.54
N ALA A 370 -8.93 23.36 47.80
CA ALA A 370 -9.75 22.49 46.98
C ALA A 370 -8.98 22.02 45.73
N LEU A 371 -8.25 22.94 45.07
CA LEU A 371 -7.38 22.59 43.96
C LEU A 371 -6.22 21.69 44.41
N ALA A 372 -5.61 21.97 45.57
CA ALA A 372 -4.58 21.10 46.15
C ALA A 372 -5.10 19.67 46.41
N LEU A 373 -6.34 19.53 46.88
CA LEU A 373 -6.99 18.22 47.01
C LEU A 373 -7.16 17.52 45.65
N GLN A 374 -7.61 18.23 44.61
CA GLN A 374 -7.76 17.66 43.26
C GLN A 374 -6.43 17.16 42.69
N LEU A 375 -5.34 17.92 42.85
CA LEU A 375 -4.00 17.49 42.42
C LEU A 375 -3.54 16.21 43.14
N ARG A 376 -3.82 16.11 44.45
CA ARG A 376 -3.50 14.89 45.22
C ARG A 376 -4.35 13.70 44.80
N LEU A 377 -5.62 13.90 44.48
CA LEU A 377 -6.49 12.84 43.96
C LEU A 377 -6.03 12.35 42.60
N TYR A 378 -5.70 13.27 41.68
CA TYR A 378 -5.09 12.96 40.39
C TYR A 378 -3.81 12.15 40.55
N TRP A 379 -2.89 12.58 41.42
CA TRP A 379 -1.66 11.82 41.70
C TRP A 379 -1.95 10.44 42.30
N THR A 380 -2.93 10.34 43.19
CA THR A 380 -3.31 9.06 43.81
C THR A 380 -3.84 8.07 42.78
N GLU A 381 -4.53 8.52 41.74
CA GLU A 381 -4.98 7.67 40.64
C GLU A 381 -3.80 7.23 39.78
N ARG A 382 -2.99 8.19 39.29
CA ARG A 382 -1.79 7.97 38.48
C ARG A 382 -0.81 6.99 39.12
N SER A 383 -0.45 7.26 40.38
CA SER A 383 0.59 6.52 41.10
C SER A 383 0.25 5.04 41.35
N ARG A 384 -1.03 4.64 41.32
CA ARG A 384 -1.45 3.23 41.43
C ARG A 384 -0.78 2.34 40.39
N TYR A 385 -0.55 2.87 39.19
CA TYR A 385 0.04 2.12 38.10
C TYR A 385 1.58 2.15 38.13
N ASN A 386 2.20 3.08 38.87
CA ASN A 386 3.66 3.21 38.89
C ASN A 386 4.37 1.96 39.43
N GLN A 387 3.76 1.26 40.39
CA GLN A 387 4.30 -0.02 40.88
C GLN A 387 4.24 -1.11 39.79
N LEU A 388 3.13 -1.17 39.05
CA LEU A 388 2.94 -2.09 37.93
C LEU A 388 3.91 -1.76 36.78
N HIS A 389 4.13 -0.48 36.49
CA HIS A 389 5.11 -0.08 35.49
C HIS A 389 6.51 -0.53 35.87
N ARG A 390 6.96 -0.25 37.10
CA ARG A 390 8.26 -0.71 37.58
C ARG A 390 8.38 -2.22 37.50
N SER A 391 7.36 -2.98 37.92
CA SER A 391 7.43 -4.45 37.88
C SER A 391 7.61 -5.00 36.46
N HIS A 392 6.84 -4.49 35.47
CA HIS A 392 6.96 -4.87 34.07
C HIS A 392 8.31 -4.47 33.47
N LEU A 393 8.73 -3.22 33.71
CA LEU A 393 10.01 -2.73 33.19
C LEU A 393 11.17 -3.56 33.75
N PHE A 394 11.26 -3.79 35.06
CA PHE A 394 12.32 -4.61 35.65
C PHE A 394 12.17 -6.12 35.35
N ALA A 395 11.02 -6.58 34.88
CA ALA A 395 10.89 -7.94 34.34
C ALA A 395 11.65 -8.10 33.02
N ILE A 396 11.81 -7.04 32.22
CA ILE A 396 12.59 -7.06 30.96
C ILE A 396 14.03 -7.49 31.23
N THR A 397 14.65 -7.02 32.30
CA THR A 397 16.05 -7.35 32.63
C THR A 397 16.25 -8.82 33.01
N LYS A 398 15.15 -9.58 33.20
CA LYS A 398 15.15 -11.01 33.53
C LYS A 398 14.87 -11.88 32.31
N LEU A 399 14.58 -11.29 31.14
CA LEU A 399 14.32 -12.04 29.92
C LEU A 399 15.60 -12.71 29.42
N ARG A 400 15.46 -13.93 28.87
CA ARG A 400 16.56 -14.62 28.20
C ARG A 400 16.97 -13.82 26.96
N GLY A 401 18.26 -13.52 26.83
CA GLY A 401 18.79 -12.69 25.74
C GLY A 401 18.91 -11.20 26.09
N PHE A 402 18.51 -10.78 27.30
CA PHE A 402 18.82 -9.43 27.78
C PHE A 402 20.32 -9.26 28.02
N ASP A 403 20.92 -8.24 27.40
CA ASP A 403 22.32 -7.87 27.64
C ASP A 403 22.43 -7.00 28.91
N LEU A 404 23.18 -7.51 29.89
CA LEU A 404 23.41 -6.85 31.18
C LEU A 404 24.12 -5.50 31.06
N ALA A 405 24.88 -5.26 29.98
CA ALA A 405 25.50 -3.96 29.73
C ALA A 405 24.44 -2.85 29.59
N ASN A 406 23.24 -3.17 29.09
CA ASN A 406 22.14 -2.21 28.90
C ASN A 406 21.37 -1.88 30.18
N ARG A 407 21.74 -2.48 31.32
CA ARG A 407 21.08 -2.21 32.62
C ARG A 407 21.13 -0.74 33.05
N HIS A 408 22.08 0.04 32.54
CA HIS A 408 22.18 1.47 32.82
C HIS A 408 20.96 2.28 32.34
N TYR A 409 20.18 1.79 31.37
CA TYR A 409 18.91 2.41 30.97
C TYR A 409 17.76 2.22 31.99
N TRP A 410 17.88 1.24 32.90
CA TRP A 410 16.90 0.98 33.97
C TRP A 410 17.15 1.84 35.21
N THR A 411 17.50 3.10 34.97
CA THR A 411 17.73 4.11 35.99
C THR A 411 17.01 5.38 35.60
N VAL A 412 16.64 6.19 36.59
CA VAL A 412 16.02 7.50 36.37
C VAL A 412 17.03 8.39 35.63
N GLY A 413 16.54 9.11 34.62
CA GLY A 413 17.33 10.04 33.83
C GLY A 413 17.70 11.31 34.59
N THR A 414 18.53 12.14 33.97
CA THR A 414 18.86 13.47 34.48
C THR A 414 17.78 14.44 33.99
N HIS A 415 17.14 15.17 34.90
CA HIS A 415 16.13 16.16 34.56
C HIS A 415 16.70 17.21 33.61
N VAL A 416 16.03 17.43 32.48
CA VAL A 416 16.24 18.64 31.68
C VAL A 416 15.29 19.68 32.26
N THR A 417 15.81 20.61 33.06
CA THR A 417 15.01 21.75 33.51
C THR A 417 14.54 22.52 32.28
N HIS A 418 13.23 22.46 32.01
CA HIS A 418 12.61 23.21 30.95
C HIS A 418 12.92 24.69 31.17
N GLN A 419 13.64 25.33 30.24
CA GLN A 419 13.86 26.77 30.29
C GLN A 419 12.47 27.45 30.37
N LEU A 420 12.28 28.22 31.44
CA LEU A 420 11.11 29.08 31.64
C LEU A 420 10.93 29.99 30.41
N LYS A 421 10.01 29.64 29.52
CA LYS A 421 9.57 30.53 28.43
C LYS A 421 8.70 31.62 29.05
N GLY A 422 9.26 32.82 29.11
CA GLY A 422 8.52 34.03 29.44
C GLY A 422 7.44 34.35 28.41
N SER A 423 6.24 34.63 28.91
CA SER A 423 5.18 35.54 28.41
C SER A 423 4.98 35.78 26.90
N ARG A 424 3.74 35.42 26.49
CA ARG A 424 2.76 36.20 25.69
C ARG A 424 2.89 36.27 24.16
N ALA A 425 1.90 35.68 23.47
CA ALA A 425 1.24 36.18 22.24
C ALA A 425 -0.03 35.32 22.04
N SER A 426 -1.20 35.79 22.51
CA SER A 426 -2.29 36.38 21.69
C SER A 426 -2.86 35.43 20.63
N GLU A 427 -3.99 34.84 20.99
CA GLU A 427 -4.95 34.18 20.11
C GLU A 427 -5.48 35.20 19.07
N ASP A 428 -5.42 34.84 17.79
CA ASP A 428 -6.32 35.39 16.78
C ASP A 428 -6.96 34.22 16.04
N ALA A 429 -8.29 34.18 16.12
CA ALA A 429 -9.16 33.23 15.47
C ALA A 429 -9.17 33.46 13.95
N ALA A 430 -9.11 32.39 13.17
CA ALA A 430 -9.40 32.42 11.74
C ALA A 430 -10.39 31.32 11.39
N GLU A 431 -11.43 31.74 10.69
CA GLU A 431 -12.66 31.03 10.35
C GLU A 431 -12.46 29.77 9.49
N CYS A 432 -13.41 28.85 9.64
CA CYS A 432 -13.57 27.63 8.86
C CYS A 432 -14.51 27.89 7.67
N PRO A 433 -14.19 27.45 6.45
CA PRO A 433 -15.20 27.28 5.40
C PRO A 433 -15.63 25.82 5.23
N GLU A 434 -16.94 25.71 5.00
CA GLU A 434 -17.83 24.57 4.79
C GLU A 434 -17.44 23.51 3.74
N ASP A 435 -18.11 22.36 3.94
CA ASP A 435 -18.63 21.37 2.97
C ASP A 435 -17.68 20.49 2.15
N TRP A 436 -17.68 19.21 2.52
CA TRP A 436 -17.70 18.09 1.57
C TRP A 436 -18.68 17.02 2.09
N GLU A 437 -19.83 16.93 1.45
CA GLU A 437 -20.74 15.78 1.56
C GLU A 437 -20.04 14.54 0.96
N GLU A 438 -19.91 13.45 1.73
CA GLU A 438 -19.59 12.13 1.19
C GLU A 438 -20.82 11.22 1.33
N GLU A 439 -21.26 10.71 0.18
CA GLU A 439 -22.36 9.77 0.01
C GLU A 439 -22.03 8.41 0.66
N GLU A 440 -22.96 7.93 1.50
CA GLU A 440 -22.98 6.55 1.97
C GLU A 440 -23.27 5.60 0.80
N GLU A 441 -22.37 4.64 0.54
CA GLU A 441 -22.76 3.41 -0.17
C GLU A 441 -22.79 2.21 0.80
N ALA A 442 -23.98 1.62 0.85
CA ALA A 442 -24.39 0.53 1.71
C ALA A 442 -23.64 -0.78 1.43
N GLU A 443 -23.30 -1.48 2.51
CA GLU A 443 -22.96 -2.90 2.49
C GLU A 443 -24.21 -3.71 2.13
N ASP A 444 -24.11 -4.62 1.15
CA ASP A 444 -24.90 -5.84 1.18
C ASP A 444 -24.21 -7.03 0.47
N ASP A 445 -24.37 -8.18 1.12
CA ASP A 445 -24.21 -9.57 0.70
C ASP A 445 -22.88 -10.09 0.12
N VAL A 446 -22.04 -10.65 1.01
CA VAL A 446 -20.86 -11.48 0.68
C VAL A 446 -20.98 -12.89 1.31
N HIS A 447 -22.18 -13.41 1.56
CA HIS A 447 -22.31 -14.69 2.26
C HIS A 447 -22.29 -15.96 1.39
N GLU A 448 -22.34 -15.87 0.06
CA GLU A 448 -22.34 -17.08 -0.79
C GLU A 448 -20.96 -17.45 -1.38
N PHE A 449 -19.98 -16.54 -1.35
CA PHE A 449 -18.65 -16.76 -1.94
C PHE A 449 -17.57 -17.18 -0.94
N GLU A 450 -17.78 -16.95 0.37
CA GLU A 450 -16.87 -17.35 1.45
C GLU A 450 -16.66 -18.88 1.50
N SER A 451 -17.71 -19.66 1.22
CA SER A 451 -17.61 -21.13 1.20
C SER A 451 -16.71 -21.69 0.10
N ARG A 452 -16.49 -20.96 -1.00
CA ARG A 452 -15.62 -21.43 -2.10
C ARG A 452 -14.15 -21.06 -1.92
N VAL A 453 -13.86 -19.96 -1.22
CA VAL A 453 -12.49 -19.55 -0.89
C VAL A 453 -11.95 -20.33 0.30
N ALA A 454 -12.81 -20.67 1.28
CA ALA A 454 -12.44 -21.57 2.37
C ALA A 454 -12.09 -22.99 1.87
N ALA A 455 -12.83 -23.50 0.88
CA ALA A 455 -12.59 -24.84 0.31
C ALA A 455 -11.24 -24.98 -0.43
N VAL A 456 -10.67 -23.90 -0.96
CA VAL A 456 -9.34 -23.91 -1.59
C VAL A 456 -8.23 -23.85 -0.53
N LEU A 457 -8.50 -23.20 0.61
CA LEU A 457 -7.54 -23.10 1.71
C LEU A 457 -7.46 -24.39 2.55
N ASP A 458 -8.57 -25.13 2.72
CA ASP A 458 -8.57 -26.41 3.45
C ASP A 458 -7.82 -27.53 2.71
N ILE A 459 -7.71 -27.48 1.38
CA ILE A 459 -6.96 -28.49 0.59
C ILE A 459 -5.44 -28.34 0.78
N THR A 460 -4.97 -27.19 1.28
CA THR A 460 -3.53 -26.92 1.47
C THR A 460 -2.98 -27.26 2.85
N PHE A 461 -3.81 -27.76 3.78
CA PHE A 461 -3.39 -28.06 5.16
C PHE A 461 -3.57 -29.51 5.64
N ASP A 462 -4.03 -30.43 4.80
CA ASP A 462 -4.01 -31.86 5.10
C ASP A 462 -3.07 -32.59 4.12
N ASP A 463 -1.77 -32.61 4.46
CA ASP A 463 -0.84 -33.73 4.24
C ASP A 463 0.59 -33.36 4.70
N ASN A 464 0.81 -33.38 6.02
CA ASN A 464 1.97 -33.94 6.76
C ASN A 464 2.08 -33.40 8.20
#